data_AF-A0A0L7KR98-F1
#
_entry.id   AF-A0A0L7KR98-F1
#
_cell.length_a   1.000
_cell.length_b   1.000
_cell.length_c   1.000
_cell.angle_alpha   90.00
_cell.angle_beta   90.00
_cell.angle_gamma   90.00
#
_symmetry.space_group_name_H-M   'P 1'
#
loop_
_entity.id
_entity.type
_entity.pdbx_description
1 polymer ?
#
loop_
_entity_poly.entity_id
_entity_poly.type
_entity_poly.pdbx_seq_one_letter_code
_entity_poly.pdbx_strand_id
1 'polypeptide(L)'
;KEKRIRNVVFFGISDEEKSYFELEEVILKIITEKILVECDKTEVQHVRLIGKKGDKPRPIILGLNLRKKGTSLYVKEDYPPKVLRARKNLQEQLKTEIEGGGGLY
;
A
#
# COMPACT_ATOMS: atom_id res chain seq x y z
N LYS A 1 -6.70 9.49 -12.85
CA LYS A 1 -7.50 9.01 -11.68
C LYS A 1 -6.66 7.97 -10.96
N GLU A 2 -6.10 8.31 -9.81
CA GLU A 2 -5.28 7.40 -9.00
C GLU A 2 -6.12 6.15 -8.67
N LYS A 3 -5.68 4.98 -9.12
CA LYS A 3 -6.42 3.74 -8.89
C LYS A 3 -6.28 3.38 -7.41
N ARG A 4 -7.41 3.30 -6.69
CA ARG A 4 -7.51 2.80 -5.31
C ARG A 4 -7.15 1.31 -5.26
N ILE A 5 -5.88 0.99 -5.44
CA ILE A 5 -5.37 -0.38 -5.41
C ILE A 5 -4.77 -0.60 -4.02
N ARG A 6 -5.14 -1.72 -3.38
CA ARG A 6 -4.65 -2.13 -2.03
C ARG A 6 -5.00 -1.17 -0.89
N ASN A 7 -6.04 -0.37 -1.08
CA ASN A 7 -6.51 0.52 -0.02
C ASN A 7 -7.62 -0.20 0.76
N VAL A 8 -7.41 -0.36 2.06
CA VAL A 8 -8.44 -0.74 3.02
C VAL A 8 -8.93 0.53 3.70
N VAL A 9 -10.23 0.66 3.91
CA VAL A 9 -10.82 1.83 4.57
C VAL A 9 -11.45 1.40 5.89
N PHE A 10 -11.00 2.02 6.97
CA PHE A 10 -11.53 1.81 8.32
C PHE A 10 -12.47 2.95 8.69
N PHE A 11 -13.60 2.60 9.32
CA PHE A 11 -14.61 3.54 9.79
C PHE A 11 -14.79 3.38 11.31
N GLY A 12 -15.24 4.45 11.98
CA GLY A 12 -15.56 4.41 13.40
C GLY A 12 -14.36 4.40 14.35
N ILE A 13 -13.17 4.78 13.87
CA ILE A 13 -11.99 5.00 14.70
C ILE A 13 -11.98 6.47 15.15
N SER A 14 -11.75 6.73 16.44
CA SER A 14 -11.71 8.08 17.01
C SER A 14 -10.75 9.00 16.25
N ASP A 15 -11.25 10.14 15.77
CA ASP A 15 -10.52 11.18 15.03
C ASP A 15 -9.89 12.17 16.02
N GLU A 16 -8.97 11.64 16.84
CA GLU A 16 -8.07 12.45 17.65
C GLU A 16 -6.91 12.98 16.77
N GLU A 17 -6.34 14.12 17.15
CA GLU A 17 -5.16 14.64 16.47
C GLU A 17 -3.98 13.72 16.73
N LYS A 18 -3.77 12.80 15.79
CA LYS A 18 -2.69 11.82 15.79
C LYS A 18 -1.71 12.16 14.69
N SER A 19 -0.43 12.09 15.03
CA SER A 19 0.66 12.03 14.07
C SER A 19 0.52 10.80 13.17
N TYR A 20 1.26 10.79 12.05
CA TYR A 20 1.30 9.63 11.16
C TYR A 20 1.65 8.33 11.92
N PHE A 21 2.67 8.38 12.79
CA PHE A 21 3.16 7.22 13.53
C PHE A 21 2.12 6.69 14.52
N GLU A 22 1.43 7.57 15.24
CA GLU A 22 0.36 7.18 16.16
C GLU A 22 -0.82 6.55 15.42
N LEU A 23 -1.16 7.10 14.24
CA LEU A 23 -2.23 6.56 13.41
C LEU A 23 -1.88 5.17 12.87
N GLU A 24 -0.63 4.97 12.44
CA GLU A 24 -0.10 3.68 12.00
C GLU A 24 -0.15 2.63 13.12
N GLU A 25 0.29 2.97 14.33
CA GLU A 25 0.26 2.06 15.48
C GLU A 25 -1.16 1.66 15.90
N VAL A 26 -2.08 2.62 15.92
CA VAL A 26 -3.50 2.35 16.20
C VAL A 26 -4.07 1.37 15.19
N ILE A 27 -3.78 1.56 13.90
CA ILE A 27 -4.28 0.69 12.84
C ILE A 27 -3.66 -0.71 12.92
N LEU A 28 -2.35 -0.82 13.15
CA LEU A 28 -1.69 -2.11 13.31
C LEU A 28 -2.25 -2.88 14.51
N LYS A 29 -2.46 -2.19 15.63
CA LYS A 29 -3.09 -2.78 16.82
C LYS A 29 -4.50 -3.30 16.51
N ILE A 30 -5.31 -2.52 15.78
CA ILE A 30 -6.65 -2.95 15.36
C ILE A 30 -6.59 -4.18 14.45
N ILE A 31 -5.65 -4.23 13.51
CA ILE A 31 -5.49 -5.37 12.60
C ILE A 31 -5.11 -6.63 13.40
N THR A 32 -4.15 -6.52 14.30
CA THR A 32 -3.69 -7.65 15.11
C THR A 32 -4.76 -8.11 16.11
N GLU A 33 -5.41 -7.19 16.83
CA GLU A 33 -6.31 -7.55 17.93
C GLU A 33 -7.76 -7.84 17.50
N LYS A 34 -8.26 -7.14 16.47
CA LYS A 34 -9.66 -7.27 16.04
C LYS A 34 -9.84 -8.07 14.77
N ILE A 35 -8.91 -7.93 13.82
CA ILE A 35 -8.95 -8.68 12.55
C ILE A 35 -8.18 -10.00 12.68
N LEU A 36 -7.33 -10.14 13.70
CA LEU A 36 -6.55 -11.35 14.01
C LEU A 36 -5.63 -11.76 12.85
N VAL A 37 -5.01 -10.77 12.22
CA VAL A 37 -4.02 -10.95 11.15
C VAL A 37 -2.71 -10.33 11.58
N GLU A 38 -1.61 -11.07 11.40
CA GLU A 38 -0.27 -10.51 11.57
C GLU A 38 0.00 -9.49 10.46
N CYS A 39 0.29 -8.26 10.87
CA CYS A 39 0.63 -7.16 9.97
C CYS A 39 1.76 -6.36 10.61
N ASP A 40 2.88 -6.25 9.89
CA ASP A 40 4.04 -5.47 10.34
C ASP A 40 4.06 -4.07 9.70
N LYS A 41 4.75 -3.11 10.34
CA LYS A 41 4.96 -1.75 9.81
C LYS A 41 5.58 -1.77 8.40
N THR A 42 6.43 -2.74 8.07
CA THR A 42 7.01 -2.88 6.72
C THR A 42 6.00 -3.20 5.62
N GLU A 43 4.82 -3.70 6.00
CA GLU A 43 3.69 -3.98 5.11
C GLU A 43 2.77 -2.78 4.94
N VAL A 44 2.98 -1.69 5.69
CA VAL A 44 2.22 -0.46 5.58
C VAL A 44 2.90 0.46 4.56
N GLN A 45 2.18 0.79 3.50
CA GLN A 45 2.66 1.75 2.49
C GLN A 45 2.29 3.18 2.86
N HIS A 46 1.07 3.39 3.36
CA HIS A 46 0.61 4.69 3.84
C HIS A 46 -0.61 4.53 4.74
N VAL A 47 -0.75 5.43 5.71
CA VAL A 47 -1.95 5.61 6.53
C VAL A 47 -2.33 7.08 6.53
N ARG A 48 -3.59 7.40 6.24
CA ARG A 48 -4.09 8.78 6.36
C ARG A 48 -5.59 8.84 6.60
N LEU A 49 -6.03 9.92 7.24
CA LEU A 49 -7.45 10.26 7.35
C LEU A 49 -7.94 10.81 6.01
N ILE A 50 -9.18 10.48 5.64
CA ILE A 50 -9.83 10.99 4.43
C ILE A 50 -11.15 11.70 4.77
N GLY A 51 -11.50 12.71 3.98
CA GLY A 51 -12.70 13.52 4.21
C GLY A 51 -12.46 14.75 5.07
N LYS A 52 -13.53 15.52 5.29
CA LYS A 52 -13.50 16.75 6.10
C LYS A 52 -13.83 16.44 7.55
N LYS A 53 -13.28 17.22 8.49
CA LYS A 53 -13.71 17.18 9.89
C LYS A 53 -15.20 17.54 9.96
N GLY A 54 -15.95 16.83 10.81
CA GLY A 54 -17.37 17.02 11.05
C GLY A 54 -17.80 16.23 12.28
N ASP A 55 -19.10 16.01 12.46
CA ASP A 55 -19.64 15.33 13.65
C ASP A 55 -19.25 13.84 13.76
N LYS A 56 -18.85 13.24 12.63
CA LYS A 56 -18.44 11.83 12.57
C LYS A 56 -16.93 11.72 12.40
N PRO A 57 -16.29 10.73 13.04
CA PRO A 57 -14.86 10.49 12.85
C PRO A 57 -14.52 10.24 11.38
N ARG A 58 -13.45 10.87 10.88
CA ARG A 58 -12.99 10.68 9.50
C ARG A 58 -12.54 9.23 9.27
N PRO A 59 -12.88 8.61 8.13
CA PRO A 59 -12.36 7.30 7.79
C PRO A 59 -10.84 7.32 7.63
N ILE A 60 -10.19 6.21 7.94
CA ILE A 60 -8.75 6.01 7.74
C ILE A 60 -8.56 5.13 6.51
N ILE A 61 -7.73 5.57 5.56
CA ILE A 61 -7.28 4.76 4.45
C ILE A 61 -5.89 4.19 4.75
N LEU A 62 -5.76 2.88 4.60
CA LEU A 62 -4.53 2.11 4.74
C LEU A 62 -4.15 1.54 3.38
N GLY A 63 -2.98 1.90 2.87
CA GLY A 63 -2.37 1.25 1.72
C GLY A 63 -1.42 0.14 2.18
N LEU A 64 -1.59 -1.07 1.65
CA LEU A 64 -0.74 -2.21 1.99
C LEU A 64 0.33 -2.47 0.92
N ASN A 65 1.54 -2.78 1.37
CA ASN A 65 2.66 -3.23 0.57
C ASN A 65 2.78 -4.76 0.67
N LEU A 66 2.29 -5.47 -0.35
CA LEU A 66 2.30 -6.94 -0.40
C LEU A 66 3.67 -7.54 -0.78
N ARG A 67 4.72 -6.73 -0.88
CA ARG A 67 6.03 -7.18 -1.37
C ARG A 67 6.89 -7.72 -0.22
N LYS A 68 6.56 -8.92 0.27
CA LYS A 68 7.41 -9.66 1.21
C LYS A 68 8.61 -10.27 0.48
N LYS A 69 9.82 -10.00 0.95
CA LYS A 69 11.06 -10.68 0.54
C LYS A 69 11.39 -11.73 1.60
N GLY A 70 11.85 -12.93 1.19
CA GLY A 70 12.34 -13.95 2.13
C GLY A 70 11.43 -15.17 2.33
N THR A 71 10.31 -15.27 1.62
CA THR A 71 9.51 -16.50 1.54
C THR A 71 9.68 -17.15 0.17
N SER A 72 9.52 -18.47 0.09
CA SER A 72 9.48 -19.20 -1.20
C SER A 72 8.23 -18.89 -2.03
N LEU A 73 7.27 -18.21 -1.42
CA LEU A 73 6.00 -17.82 -2.02
C LEU A 73 6.13 -16.49 -2.73
N TYR A 74 5.69 -16.45 -3.99
CA TYR A 74 5.74 -15.25 -4.79
C TYR A 74 4.37 -14.60 -4.88
N VAL A 75 4.17 -13.52 -4.12
CA VAL A 75 2.91 -12.77 -4.09
C VAL A 75 3.00 -11.58 -5.05
N LYS A 76 2.10 -11.53 -6.01
CA LYS A 76 1.87 -10.38 -6.89
C LYS A 76 0.47 -9.82 -6.64
N GLU A 77 0.32 -8.52 -6.84
CA GLU A 77 -1.00 -7.93 -6.88
C GLU A 77 -1.71 -8.28 -8.19
N ASP A 78 -3.03 -8.42 -8.07
CA ASP A 78 -3.93 -8.76 -9.16
C ASP A 78 -4.17 -7.52 -10.04
N TYR A 79 -3.38 -7.43 -11.10
CA TYR A 79 -3.50 -6.37 -12.10
C TYR A 79 -4.26 -6.87 -13.33
N PRO A 80 -5.10 -6.02 -13.95
CA PRO A 80 -5.75 -6.37 -15.22
C PRO A 80 -4.72 -6.77 -16.31
N PRO A 81 -5.04 -7.71 -17.21
CA PRO A 81 -4.12 -8.22 -18.23
C PRO A 81 -3.45 -7.12 -19.08
N LYS A 82 -4.17 -6.03 -19.38
CA LYS A 82 -3.63 -4.87 -20.11
C LYS A 82 -2.44 -4.23 -19.39
N VAL A 83 -2.51 -4.12 -18.07
CA VAL A 83 -1.43 -3.55 -17.24
C VAL A 83 -0.24 -4.50 -17.19
N LEU A 84 -0.49 -5.81 -17.07
CA LEU A 84 0.56 -6.83 -17.06
C LEU A 84 1.34 -6.85 -18.39
N ARG A 85 0.64 -6.75 -19.53
CA ARG A 85 1.28 -6.65 -20.85
C ARG A 85 2.13 -5.39 -21.00
N ALA A 86 1.59 -4.23 -20.61
CA ALA A 86 2.34 -2.98 -20.66
C ALA A 86 3.63 -3.04 -19.81
N ARG A 87 3.55 -3.62 -18.61
CA ARG A 87 4.72 -3.81 -17.74
C ARG A 87 5.77 -4.70 -18.39
N LYS A 88 5.37 -5.79 -19.06
CA LYS A 88 6.31 -6.68 -19.74
C LYS A 88 7.07 -5.95 -20.84
N ASN A 89 6.37 -5.20 -21.69
CA ASN A 89 7.00 -4.43 -22.77
C ASN A 89 7.99 -3.37 -22.25
N LEU A 90 7.61 -2.65 -21.19
CA LEU A 90 8.48 -1.66 -20.55
C LEU A 90 9.73 -2.29 -19.93
N GLN A 91 9.61 -3.49 -19.35
CA GLN A 91 10.77 -4.20 -18.80
C GLN A 91 11.75 -4.65 -19.89
N GLU A 92 11.24 -5.08 -21.05
CA GLU A 92 12.07 -5.43 -22.19
C GLU A 92 12.81 -4.19 -22.73
N GLN A 93 12.11 -3.05 -22.86
CA GLN A 93 12.71 -1.77 -23.25
C GLN A 93 13.81 -1.32 -22.28
N LEU A 94 13.53 -1.34 -20.98
CA LEU A 94 14.51 -0.98 -19.95
C LEU A 94 15.76 -1.86 -20.01
N LYS A 95 15.59 -3.16 -20.27
CA LYS A 95 16.72 -4.09 -20.40
C LYS A 95 17.61 -3.72 -21.58
N THR A 96 16.99 -3.40 -22.73
CA THR A 96 17.71 -2.93 -23.92
C THR A 96 18.43 -1.60 -23.67
N GLU A 97 17.83 -0.66 -22.96
CA GLU A 97 18.46 0.63 -22.61
C GLU A 97 19.66 0.45 -21.66
N ILE A 98 19.56 -0.44 -20.69
CA ILE A 98 20.66 -0.79 -19.78
C ILE A 98 21.81 -1.45 -20.56
N GLU A 99 21.51 -2.44 -21.40
CA GLU A 99 22.50 -3.14 -22.22
C GLU A 99 23.15 -2.21 -23.27
N GLY A 100 22.39 -1.21 -23.76
CA GLY A 100 22.86 -0.17 -24.66
C GLY A 100 23.70 0.94 -23.99
N GLY A 101 23.99 0.83 -22.69
CA GLY A 101 24.85 1.77 -21.96
C GLY A 101 24.16 3.00 -21.37
N GLY A 102 22.82 3.04 -21.35
CA GLY A 102 22.03 4.15 -20.79
C GLY A 102 22.02 4.23 -19.25
N GLY A 103 22.68 3.31 -18.55
CA GLY A 103 22.71 3.24 -17.07
C GLY A 103 23.70 4.16 -16.36
N LEU A 104 24.26 5.18 -17.03
CA LEU A 104 25.22 6.12 -16.44
C LEU A 104 24.58 7.47 -16.12
N TYR A 105 23.68 7.52 -15.12
CA TYR A 105 23.38 8.71 -14.32
C TYR A 105 22.90 8.30 -12.93
#